data_AF-A0A645D5E9-F1
#
_entry.id   AF-A0A645D5E9-F1
#
_cell.length_a   1.000
_cell.length_b   1.000
_cell.length_c   1.000
_cell.angle_alpha   90.00
_cell.angle_beta   90.00
_cell.angle_gamma   90.00
#
_symmetry.space_group_name_H-M   'P 1'
#
loop_
_entity.id
_entity.type
_entity.pdbx_description
1 polymer ?
#
loop_
_entity_poly.entity_id
_entity_poly.type
_entity_poly.pdbx_seq_one_letter_code
_entity_poly.pdbx_strand_id
1 'polypeptide(L)' 'MLIGISVIGMLTGTISTFFINKKANSKSLKENTIESIKRSLDDFDNLSNEDIDNIYKLLKSLK' A
#
# COMPACT_ATOMS: atom_id res chain seq x y z
N MET A 1 -28.28 19.63 24.15
CA MET A 1 -28.35 18.24 23.62
C MET A 1 -27.94 18.13 22.16
N LEU A 2 -28.37 19.05 21.28
CA LEU A 2 -28.06 19.05 19.83
C LEU A 2 -26.56 18.98 19.46
N ILE A 3 -25.69 19.70 20.16
CA ILE A 3 -24.26 19.78 19.80
C ILE A 3 -23.53 18.43 20.01
N GLY A 4 -23.90 17.68 21.05
CA GLY A 4 -23.27 16.37 21.34
C GLY A 4 -23.54 15.32 20.26
N ILE A 5 -24.73 15.33 19.68
CA ILE A 5 -25.14 14.39 18.63
C ILE A 5 -24.40 14.67 17.31
N SER A 6 -24.21 15.95 16.98
CA SER A 6 -23.45 16.38 15.80
C SER A 6 -21.97 16.03 15.92
N VAL A 7 -21.38 16.24 17.10
CA VAL A 7 -19.96 15.89 17.34
C VAL A 7 -19.73 14.39 17.26
N ILE A 8 -20.63 13.58 17.85
CA ILE A 8 -20.53 12.11 17.75
C ILE A 8 -20.68 11.65 16.29
N GLY A 9 -21.64 12.22 15.53
CA GLY A 9 -21.81 11.91 14.12
C GLY A 9 -20.58 12.25 13.26
N MET A 10 -19.94 13.40 13.51
CA MET A 10 -18.68 13.77 12.85
C MET A 10 -17.54 12.81 13.23
N LEU A 11 -17.38 12.51 14.52
CA LEU A 11 -16.32 11.62 15.00
C LEU A 11 -16.47 10.22 14.38
N THR A 12 -17.68 9.65 14.41
CA THR A 12 -17.98 8.36 13.80
C THR A 12 -17.78 8.38 12.29
N GLY A 13 -18.19 9.46 11.62
CA GLY A 13 -17.95 9.67 10.19
C GLY A 13 -16.46 9.67 9.84
N THR A 14 -15.65 10.45 10.56
CA THR A 14 -14.19 10.54 10.35
C THR A 14 -13.51 9.18 10.57
N ILE A 15 -13.87 8.47 11.63
CA ILE A 15 -13.31 7.14 11.93
C ILE A 15 -13.70 6.14 10.83
N SER A 16 -14.98 6.13 10.41
CA SER A 16 -15.46 5.27 9.33
C SER A 16 -14.71 5.55 8.02
N THR A 17 -14.55 6.83 7.64
CA THR A 17 -13.77 7.25 6.46
C THR A 17 -12.31 6.81 6.56
N PHE A 18 -11.68 6.93 7.73
CA PHE A 18 -10.30 6.48 7.93
C PHE A 18 -10.13 4.97 7.65
N PHE A 19 -11.01 4.13 8.19
CA PHE A 19 -10.95 2.69 7.97
C PHE A 19 -11.33 2.27 6.55
N ILE A 20 -12.31 2.92 5.93
CA ILE A 20 -12.66 2.68 4.52
C ILE A 20 -11.49 3.05 3.62
N ASN A 21 -10.86 4.20 3.86
CA ASN A 21 -9.70 4.63 3.09
C ASN A 21 -8.49 3.71 3.31
N LYS A 22 -8.30 3.19 4.54
CA LYS A 22 -7.25 2.19 4.83
C LYS A 22 -7.49 0.86 4.12
N LYS A 23 -8.75 0.44 3.96
CA LYS A 23 -9.13 -0.78 3.22
C LYS A 23 -9.08 -0.56 1.70
N ALA A 24 -9.42 0.63 1.22
CA ALA A 24 -9.25 1.00 -0.18
C ALA A 24 -7.77 1.16 -0.58
N ASN A 25 -6.93 1.62 0.35
CA ASN A 25 -5.47 1.70 0.21
C ASN A 25 -4.75 0.43 0.72
N SER A 26 -5.46 -0.67 1.03
CA SER A 26 -4.78 -1.94 1.27
C SER A 26 -4.28 -2.40 -0.09
N LYS A 27 -3.05 -2.00 -0.42
CA LYS A 27 -2.41 -2.37 -1.67
C LYS A 27 -2.55 -3.87 -1.86
N SER A 28 -3.01 -4.26 -3.04
CA SER A 28 -3.07 -5.66 -3.43
C SER A 28 -1.69 -6.31 -3.20
N LEU A 29 -1.64 -7.61 -2.94
CA LEU A 29 -0.37 -8.35 -2.93
C LEU A 29 0.47 -8.03 -4.18
N LYS A 30 -0.17 -7.86 -5.35
CA LYS A 30 0.52 -7.41 -6.57
C LYS A 30 1.14 -6.02 -6.43
N GLU A 31 0.41 -5.06 -5.87
CA GLU A 31 0.88 -3.68 -5.71
C GLU A 31 2.01 -3.58 -4.68
N ASN A 32 1.94 -4.35 -3.60
CA ASN A 32 3.03 -4.45 -2.62
C ASN A 32 4.29 -5.05 -3.24
N THR A 33 4.16 -6.12 -4.04
CA THR A 33 5.30 -6.71 -4.76
C THR A 33 5.90 -5.72 -5.75
N ILE A 34 5.08 -4.99 -6.50
CA ILE A 34 5.57 -3.96 -7.43
C ILE A 34 6.25 -2.80 -6.68
N GLU A 35 5.73 -2.37 -5.52
CA GLU A 35 6.38 -1.34 -4.71
C GLU A 35 7.72 -1.82 -4.16
N SER A 36 7.82 -3.07 -3.75
CA SER A 36 9.08 -3.66 -3.29
C SER A 36 10.12 -3.70 -4.40
N ILE A 37 9.72 -4.09 -5.62
CA ILE A 37 10.61 -4.08 -6.79
C ILE A 37 11.08 -2.65 -7.10
N LYS A 38 10.19 -1.66 -7.05
CA LYS A 38 10.56 -0.25 -7.24
C LYS A 38 11.61 0.21 -6.24
N ARG A 39 11.42 -0.10 -4.94
CA ARG A 39 12.40 0.23 -3.90
C ARG A 39 13.75 -0.44 -4.14
N SER A 40 13.78 -1.68 -4.61
CA SER A 40 15.03 -2.36 -4.97
C SER A 40 15.72 -1.69 -6.16
N LEU A 41 14.96 -1.19 -7.13
CA LEU A 41 15.49 -0.46 -8.29
C LEU A 41 15.93 0.97 -7.96
N ASP A 42 15.44 1.58 -6.86
CA ASP A 42 15.93 2.89 -6.41
C ASP A 42 17.42 2.84 -5.99
N ASP A 43 17.91 1.65 -5.59
CA ASP A 43 19.32 1.38 -5.27
C ASP A 43 19.97 0.46 -6.31
N PHE A 44 19.72 0.75 -7.59
CA PHE A 44 20.11 -0.12 -8.71
C PHE A 44 21.61 -0.46 -8.75
N ASP A 45 22.47 0.51 -8.44
CA ASP A 45 23.93 0.34 -8.53
C ASP A 45 24.47 -0.70 -7.54
N ASN A 46 23.72 -1.02 -6.49
CA ASN A 46 24.08 -2.03 -5.48
C ASN A 46 23.38 -3.38 -5.70
N LEU A 47 22.58 -3.54 -6.76
CA LEU A 47 21.94 -4.82 -7.05
C LEU A 47 22.95 -5.83 -7.59
N SER A 48 22.93 -7.03 -7.02
CA SER A 48 23.67 -8.15 -7.58
C SER A 48 22.96 -8.73 -8.81
N ASN A 49 23.69 -9.50 -9.61
CA ASN A 49 23.09 -10.25 -10.72
C ASN A 49 21.99 -11.22 -10.25
N GLU A 50 22.10 -11.75 -9.03
CA GLU A 50 21.08 -12.61 -8.42
C GLU A 50 19.80 -11.82 -8.08
N ASP A 51 19.94 -10.59 -7.56
CA ASP A 51 18.80 -9.72 -7.26
C ASP A 51 18.04 -9.34 -8.54
N ILE A 52 18.76 -9.08 -9.63
CA ILE A 52 18.17 -8.79 -10.94
C ILE A 52 17.36 -9.99 -11.46
N ASP A 53 17.91 -11.22 -11.35
CA ASP A 53 17.20 -12.43 -11.77
C ASP A 53 15.97 -12.72 -10.89
N ASN A 54 16.07 -12.45 -9.59
CA ASN A 54 14.96 -12.55 -8.65
C ASN A 54 13.85 -11.54 -8.97
N ILE A 55 14.19 -10.28 -9.25
CA ILE A 55 13.24 -9.26 -9.70
C ILE A 55 12.56 -9.70 -10.99
N TYR A 56 13.31 -10.25 -11.95
CA TYR A 56 12.75 -10.78 -13.20
C TYR A 56 11.73 -11.91 -12.94
N LYS A 57 12.05 -12.87 -12.07
CA LYS A 57 11.14 -13.96 -11.68
C LYS A 57 9.87 -13.43 -11.01
N LEU A 58 10.01 -12.45 -10.12
CA LEU A 58 8.88 -11.81 -9.44
C LEU A 58 7.98 -11.06 -10.43
N LEU A 59 8.55 -10.31 -11.38
CA LEU A 59 7.78 -9.65 -12.44
C LEU A 59 7.07 -10.65 -13.34
N LYS A 60 7.72 -11.77 -13.66
CA LYS A 60 7.16 -12.84 -14.49
C LYS A 60 5.98 -13.56 -13.81
N SER A 61 6.02 -13.75 -12.50
CA SER A 61 4.90 -14.36 -11.74
C SER A 61 3.70 -13.43 -11.58
N LEU A 62 3.89 -12.12 -11.76
CA LEU A 62 2.84 -11.10 -11.71
C LEU A 62 2.09 -10.91 -13.03
N LYS A 63 2.65 -11.35 -14.16
CA LYS A 63 2.06 -11.28 -15.50
C LYS A 63 1.10 -12.44 -15.72
#